data_AF-A0A372JET8-F1
#
_entry.id   AF-A0A372JET8-F1
#
_cell.length_a   1.000
_cell.length_b   1.000
_cell.length_c   1.000
_cell.angle_alpha   90.00
_cell.angle_beta   90.00
_cell.angle_gamma   90.00
#
_symmetry.space_group_name_H-M   'P 1'
#
loop_
_entity.id
_entity.type
_entity.pdbx_description
1 polymer ?
#
loop_
_entity_poly.entity_id
_entity_poly.type
_entity_poly.pdbx_seq_one_letter_code
_entity_poly.pdbx_strand_id
1 'polypeptide(L)'
;AERARLLAAIAMELRADPDGRGGDAAREAERLARSAADPALLAFALNARYLQTFQRAGLAPERAVIAAELLDLAREHGLVPYEVLAHLILVQSAAALADFDAADRNADAADALADRYDLPLPGVFTDWYRALRLAEAGSPDAENAYRRAAARLAGTGMRGVEHGLLPLALLGLRLRTAPAAVTGLSDMDWGPYEPWARPLLFLAEGRRDEAGRAARDIPPSPRDLLFEARGCLHAEVALRLDDRTAMRRLRDDLEPAAGELAGAASGMLTFGPVRAYLDRLTEALTAESRT
;
A
#
# COMPACT_ATOMS: atom_id res chain seq x y z
N ALA A 1 -14.83 29.54 -1.30
CA ALA A 1 -15.30 28.18 -1.00
C ALA A 1 -15.48 27.32 -2.26
N GLU A 2 -16.24 27.75 -3.27
CA GLU A 2 -16.58 26.92 -4.46
C GLU A 2 -15.35 26.49 -5.27
N ARG A 3 -14.41 27.41 -5.53
CA ARG A 3 -13.15 27.08 -6.23
C ARG A 3 -12.35 25.98 -5.51
N ALA A 4 -12.30 26.01 -4.18
CA ALA A 4 -11.60 25.00 -3.39
C ALA A 4 -12.28 23.63 -3.52
N ARG A 5 -13.63 23.58 -3.47
CA ARG A 5 -14.39 22.34 -3.68
C ARG A 5 -14.15 21.75 -5.06
N LEU A 6 -14.19 22.58 -6.10
CA LEU A 6 -13.93 22.14 -7.47
C LEU A 6 -12.51 21.58 -7.62
N LEU A 7 -11.50 22.26 -7.10
CA LEU A 7 -10.12 21.81 -7.18
C LEU A 7 -9.87 20.51 -6.39
N ALA A 8 -10.47 20.37 -5.20
CA ALA A 8 -10.41 19.13 -4.44
C ALA A 8 -11.06 17.97 -5.20
N ALA A 9 -12.23 18.19 -5.83
CA ALA A 9 -12.86 17.18 -6.67
C ALA A 9 -11.98 16.80 -7.88
N ILE A 10 -11.41 17.78 -8.59
CA ILE A 10 -10.46 17.53 -9.69
C ILE A 10 -9.28 16.69 -9.21
N ALA A 11 -8.72 17.02 -8.05
CA ALA A 11 -7.63 16.24 -7.47
C ALA A 11 -8.03 14.79 -7.14
N MET A 12 -9.27 14.54 -6.72
CA MET A 12 -9.74 13.17 -6.43
C MET A 12 -10.00 12.35 -7.71
N GLU A 13 -10.41 12.99 -8.79
CA GLU A 13 -10.61 12.33 -10.08
C GLU A 13 -9.29 12.06 -10.81
N LEU A 14 -8.31 12.96 -10.69
CA LEU A 14 -6.97 12.83 -11.28
C LEU A 14 -6.00 12.03 -10.40
N ARG A 15 -6.48 10.99 -9.71
CA ARG A 15 -5.61 10.09 -8.93
C ARG A 15 -4.61 9.39 -9.85
N ALA A 16 -3.37 9.31 -9.40
CA ALA A 16 -2.26 8.71 -10.14
C ALA A 16 -2.00 9.34 -11.53
N ASP A 17 -2.44 10.59 -11.75
CA ASP A 17 -2.13 11.37 -12.95
C ASP A 17 -0.62 11.64 -13.03
N PRO A 18 0.08 11.15 -14.08
CA PRO A 18 1.51 11.35 -14.24
C PRO A 18 1.90 12.81 -14.45
N ASP A 19 0.98 13.65 -14.94
CA ASP A 19 1.25 15.05 -15.28
C ASP A 19 1.24 15.98 -14.05
N GLY A 20 0.94 15.47 -12.85
CA GLY A 20 1.03 16.20 -11.59
C GLY A 20 -0.11 17.21 -11.33
N ARG A 21 -1.06 17.34 -12.26
CA ARG A 21 -2.16 18.31 -12.18
C ARG A 21 -3.08 18.05 -10.99
N GLY A 22 -3.31 16.78 -10.66
CA GLY A 22 -4.06 16.39 -9.47
C GLY A 22 -3.40 16.90 -8.19
N GLY A 23 -2.07 16.78 -8.08
CA GLY A 23 -1.29 17.26 -6.94
C GLY A 23 -1.32 18.78 -6.79
N ASP A 24 -1.21 19.52 -7.89
CA ASP A 24 -1.35 20.98 -7.91
C ASP A 24 -2.74 21.43 -7.47
N ALA A 25 -3.78 20.80 -8.02
CA ALA A 25 -5.16 21.08 -7.64
C ALA A 25 -5.40 20.81 -6.15
N ALA A 26 -4.86 19.73 -5.60
CA ALA A 26 -4.98 19.39 -4.19
C ALA A 26 -4.32 20.45 -3.29
N ARG A 27 -3.10 20.89 -3.62
CA ARG A 27 -2.38 21.95 -2.86
C ARG A 27 -3.12 23.28 -2.88
N GLU A 28 -3.63 23.68 -4.04
CA GLU A 28 -4.39 24.93 -4.16
C GLU A 28 -5.76 24.83 -3.45
N ALA A 29 -6.43 23.67 -3.51
CA ALA A 29 -7.67 23.43 -2.78
C ALA A 29 -7.46 23.57 -1.27
N GLU A 30 -6.41 22.94 -0.73
CA GLU A 30 -6.04 23.04 0.69
C GLU A 30 -5.78 24.49 1.09
N ARG A 31 -4.95 25.21 0.33
CA ARG A 31 -4.63 26.61 0.59
C ARG A 31 -5.89 27.50 0.64
N LEU A 32 -6.80 27.32 -0.33
CA LEU A 32 -8.05 28.06 -0.39
C LEU A 32 -9.01 27.65 0.74
N ALA A 33 -9.08 26.37 1.10
CA ALA A 33 -9.92 25.87 2.19
C ALA A 33 -9.49 26.47 3.55
N ARG A 34 -8.18 26.55 3.82
CA ARG A 34 -7.64 27.17 5.04
C ARG A 34 -8.08 28.64 5.20
N SER A 35 -8.19 29.39 4.11
CA SER A 35 -8.68 30.78 4.15
C SER A 35 -10.21 30.92 4.28
N ALA A 36 -10.97 29.85 4.08
CA ALA A 36 -12.43 29.90 3.98
C ALA A 36 -13.15 29.68 5.32
N ALA A 37 -12.44 29.32 6.39
CA ALA A 37 -12.98 29.02 7.72
C ALA A 37 -14.16 28.01 7.70
N ASP A 38 -14.14 27.06 6.76
CA ASP A 38 -15.11 25.97 6.63
C ASP A 38 -14.41 24.62 6.92
N PRO A 39 -14.64 24.02 8.10
CA PRO A 39 -13.97 22.77 8.49
C PRO A 39 -14.26 21.59 7.57
N ALA A 40 -15.49 21.47 7.06
CA ALA A 40 -15.85 20.37 6.16
C ALA A 40 -15.13 20.51 4.81
N LEU A 41 -14.95 21.74 4.34
CA LEU A 41 -14.16 22.02 3.14
C LEU A 41 -12.67 21.71 3.35
N LEU A 42 -12.11 22.06 4.51
CA LEU A 42 -10.72 21.72 4.81
C LEU A 42 -10.53 20.20 4.91
N ALA A 43 -11.44 19.48 5.57
CA ALA A 43 -11.42 18.02 5.63
C ALA A 43 -11.47 17.38 4.24
N PHE A 44 -12.32 17.91 3.34
CA PHE A 44 -12.39 17.46 1.95
C PHE A 44 -11.08 17.72 1.19
N ALA A 45 -10.47 18.88 1.38
CA ALA A 45 -9.20 19.21 0.75
C ALA A 45 -8.04 18.36 1.29
N LEU A 46 -7.98 18.07 2.59
CA LEU A 46 -7.00 17.18 3.19
C LEU A 46 -7.13 15.74 2.67
N ASN A 47 -8.36 15.25 2.48
CA ASN A 47 -8.58 13.96 1.81
C ASN A 47 -8.02 13.96 0.38
N ALA A 48 -8.30 15.02 -0.40
CA ALA A 48 -7.73 15.16 -1.73
C ALA A 48 -6.19 15.24 -1.73
N ARG A 49 -5.58 15.87 -0.72
CA ARG A 49 -4.11 15.88 -0.53
C ARG A 49 -3.57 14.49 -0.23
N TYR A 50 -4.21 13.73 0.65
CA TYR A 50 -3.85 12.34 0.93
C TYR A 50 -3.88 11.50 -0.35
N LEU A 51 -4.96 11.60 -1.13
CA LEU A 51 -5.13 10.86 -2.40
C LEU A 51 -4.10 11.21 -3.48
N GLN A 52 -3.33 12.27 -3.29
CA GLN A 52 -2.25 12.73 -4.18
C GLN A 52 -0.85 12.53 -3.58
N THR A 53 -0.73 11.82 -2.46
CA THR A 53 0.54 11.59 -1.74
C THR A 53 1.06 10.17 -1.99
N PHE A 54 1.25 9.86 -3.28
CA PHE A 54 1.74 8.57 -3.81
C PHE A 54 2.80 8.72 -4.91
N GLN A 55 3.29 9.94 -5.14
CA GLN A 55 4.16 10.29 -6.26
C GLN A 55 5.54 9.60 -6.27
N ARG A 56 5.98 9.10 -5.11
CA ARG A 56 7.20 8.30 -4.94
C ARG A 56 7.01 7.30 -3.79
N ALA A 57 7.92 6.35 -3.66
CA ALA A 57 8.00 5.52 -2.48
C ALA A 57 8.29 6.36 -1.22
N GLY A 58 7.97 5.84 -0.05
CA GLY A 58 8.50 6.39 1.20
C GLY A 58 7.74 7.64 1.65
N LEU A 59 6.43 7.62 1.51
CA LEU A 59 5.53 8.74 1.80
C LEU A 59 4.58 8.46 2.98
N ALA A 60 4.79 7.37 3.73
CA ALA A 60 3.98 7.08 4.91
C ALA A 60 4.04 8.21 5.96
N PRO A 61 5.21 8.84 6.25
CA PRO A 61 5.26 9.96 7.18
C PRO A 61 4.40 11.15 6.74
N GLU A 62 4.44 11.53 5.47
CA GLU A 62 3.65 12.64 4.92
C GLU A 62 2.16 12.35 4.98
N ARG A 63 1.74 11.10 4.68
CA ARG A 63 0.35 10.67 4.84
C ARG A 63 -0.09 10.69 6.30
N ALA A 64 0.78 10.32 7.24
CA ALA A 64 0.49 10.38 8.68
C ALA A 64 0.24 11.81 9.16
N VAL A 65 1.03 12.79 8.68
CA VAL A 65 0.82 14.21 9.02
C VAL A 65 -0.54 14.70 8.54
N ILE A 66 -0.90 14.41 7.28
CA ILE A 66 -2.21 14.79 6.72
C ILE A 66 -3.36 14.16 7.53
N ALA A 67 -3.22 12.89 7.89
CA ALA A 67 -4.25 12.17 8.62
C ALA A 67 -4.39 12.63 10.08
N ALA A 68 -3.28 12.97 10.75
CA ALA A 68 -3.32 13.54 12.09
C ALA A 68 -4.08 14.87 12.11
N GLU A 69 -3.81 15.76 11.15
CA GLU A 69 -4.54 17.02 11.02
C GLU A 69 -6.02 16.79 10.70
N LEU A 70 -6.32 15.86 9.79
CA LEU A 70 -7.70 15.49 9.45
C LEU A 70 -8.44 14.94 10.69
N LEU A 71 -7.77 14.15 11.52
CA LEU A 71 -8.33 13.57 12.74
C LEU A 71 -8.70 14.66 13.75
N ASP A 72 -7.78 15.58 14.04
CA ASP A 72 -8.00 16.67 14.98
C ASP A 72 -9.16 17.57 14.52
N LEU A 73 -9.15 17.96 13.24
CA LEU A 73 -10.21 18.75 12.63
C LEU A 73 -11.58 18.03 12.68
N ALA A 74 -11.60 16.73 12.37
CA ALA A 74 -12.82 15.96 12.37
C ALA A 74 -13.42 15.83 13.76
N ARG A 75 -12.59 15.64 14.79
CA ARG A 75 -13.03 15.56 16.19
C ARG A 75 -13.56 16.88 16.70
N GLU A 76 -12.84 17.99 16.45
CA GLU A 76 -13.25 19.33 16.88
C GLU A 76 -14.63 19.71 16.32
N HIS A 77 -14.94 19.29 15.11
CA HIS A 77 -16.16 19.68 14.39
C HIS A 77 -17.19 18.57 14.20
N GLY A 78 -16.99 17.39 14.81
CA GLY A 78 -17.94 16.27 14.73
C GLY A 78 -18.11 15.67 13.33
N LEU A 79 -17.06 15.67 12.50
CA LEU A 79 -17.08 15.18 11.13
C LEU A 79 -16.78 13.67 11.06
N VAL A 80 -17.70 12.86 11.57
CA VAL A 80 -17.52 11.40 11.77
C VAL A 80 -16.93 10.64 10.57
N PRO A 81 -17.40 10.82 9.31
CA PRO A 81 -16.81 10.09 8.18
C PRO A 81 -15.32 10.39 7.97
N TYR A 82 -14.90 11.62 8.25
CA TYR A 82 -13.49 12.01 8.16
C TYR A 82 -12.68 11.54 9.36
N GLU A 83 -13.29 11.41 10.54
CA GLU A 83 -12.64 10.81 11.71
C GLU A 83 -12.29 9.34 11.45
N VAL A 84 -13.24 8.57 10.89
CA VAL A 84 -13.01 7.18 10.49
C VAL A 84 -11.94 7.09 9.40
N LEU A 85 -12.03 7.92 8.36
CA LEU A 85 -11.02 7.96 7.29
C LEU A 85 -9.62 8.26 7.85
N ALA A 86 -9.50 9.25 8.73
CA ALA A 86 -8.23 9.61 9.33
C ALA A 86 -7.62 8.45 10.13
N HIS A 87 -8.43 7.75 10.93
CA HIS A 87 -7.98 6.54 11.63
C HIS A 87 -7.48 5.46 10.68
N LEU A 88 -8.19 5.17 9.58
CA LEU A 88 -7.75 4.18 8.60
C LEU A 88 -6.43 4.58 7.92
N ILE A 89 -6.23 5.86 7.60
CA ILE A 89 -4.95 6.34 7.05
C ILE A 89 -3.83 6.26 8.09
N LEU A 90 -4.12 6.51 9.37
CA LEU A 90 -3.14 6.36 10.45
C LEU A 90 -2.75 4.90 10.67
N VAL A 91 -3.69 3.94 10.57
CA VAL A 91 -3.37 2.49 10.56
C VAL A 91 -2.39 2.18 9.44
N GLN A 92 -2.69 2.63 8.21
CA GLN A 92 -1.85 2.42 7.02
C GLN A 92 -0.44 2.98 7.20
N SER A 93 -0.33 4.24 7.60
CA SER A 93 0.97 4.91 7.74
C SER A 93 1.79 4.36 8.90
N ALA A 94 1.16 4.07 10.04
CA ALA A 94 1.84 3.48 11.19
C ALA A 94 2.29 2.02 10.90
N ALA A 95 1.46 1.22 10.20
CA ALA A 95 1.86 -0.11 9.75
C ALA A 95 3.05 -0.06 8.79
N ALA A 96 3.09 0.90 7.85
CA ALA A 96 4.24 1.11 6.97
C ALA A 96 5.52 1.42 7.76
N LEU A 97 5.42 2.18 8.85
CA LEU A 97 6.55 2.56 9.70
C LEU A 97 6.86 1.54 10.81
N ALA A 98 6.18 0.39 10.81
CA ALA A 98 6.25 -0.64 11.85
C ALA A 98 5.91 -0.14 13.27
N ASP A 99 5.21 0.99 13.40
CA ASP A 99 4.63 1.48 14.67
C ASP A 99 3.29 0.78 14.91
N PHE A 100 3.38 -0.51 15.27
CA PHE A 100 2.19 -1.32 15.44
C PHE A 100 1.34 -0.89 16.63
N ASP A 101 1.94 -0.32 17.68
CA ASP A 101 1.17 0.19 18.81
C ASP A 101 0.26 1.35 18.39
N ALA A 102 0.75 2.26 17.55
CA ALA A 102 -0.07 3.32 16.99
C ALA A 102 -1.11 2.79 16.01
N ALA A 103 -0.76 1.83 15.16
CA ALA A 103 -1.69 1.23 14.22
C ALA A 103 -2.82 0.47 14.94
N ASP A 104 -2.52 -0.30 16.00
CA ASP A 104 -3.49 -1.01 16.83
C ASP A 104 -4.48 -0.03 17.48
N ARG A 105 -3.99 1.07 18.09
CA ARG A 105 -4.86 2.10 18.68
C ARG A 105 -5.81 2.74 17.67
N ASN A 106 -5.34 3.00 16.44
CA ASN A 106 -6.17 3.60 15.40
C ASN A 106 -7.17 2.61 14.80
N ALA A 107 -6.81 1.33 14.70
CA ALA A 107 -7.72 0.28 14.27
C ALA A 107 -8.86 0.10 15.28
N ASP A 108 -8.55 0.04 16.57
CA ASP A 108 -9.56 -0.07 17.64
C ASP A 108 -10.48 1.17 17.68
N ALA A 109 -9.93 2.37 17.44
CA ALA A 109 -10.73 3.59 17.35
C ALA A 109 -11.67 3.60 16.12
N ALA A 110 -11.18 3.14 14.97
CA ALA A 110 -12.01 3.00 13.76
C ALA A 110 -13.14 2.00 13.96
N ASP A 111 -12.88 0.86 14.61
CA ASP A 111 -13.90 -0.15 14.91
C ASP A 111 -14.92 0.37 15.93
N ALA A 112 -14.49 1.08 16.98
CA ALA A 112 -15.40 1.68 17.94
C ALA A 112 -16.34 2.73 17.30
N LEU A 113 -15.84 3.51 16.33
CA LEU A 113 -16.66 4.43 15.54
C LEU A 113 -17.60 3.67 14.61
N ALA A 114 -17.13 2.60 13.98
CA ALA A 114 -17.94 1.77 13.10
C ALA A 114 -19.11 1.14 13.85
N ASP A 115 -18.86 0.57 15.04
CA ASP A 115 -19.89 0.00 15.90
C ASP A 115 -20.89 1.07 16.38
N ARG A 116 -20.38 2.24 16.79
CA ARG A 116 -21.22 3.34 17.30
C ARG A 116 -22.17 3.91 16.24
N TYR A 117 -21.73 3.98 14.99
CA TYR A 117 -22.47 4.59 13.88
C TYR A 117 -23.00 3.58 12.85
N ASP A 118 -22.95 2.28 13.17
CA ASP A 118 -23.41 1.17 12.32
C ASP A 118 -22.80 1.22 10.90
N LEU A 119 -21.48 1.46 10.82
CA LEU A 119 -20.75 1.57 9.56
C LEU A 119 -20.18 0.21 9.14
N PRO A 120 -20.58 -0.36 7.99
CA PRO A 120 -20.24 -1.75 7.65
C PRO A 120 -18.83 -1.96 7.11
N LEU A 121 -18.16 -0.90 6.63
CA LEU A 121 -16.90 -1.03 5.87
C LEU A 121 -15.60 -0.95 6.70
N PRO A 122 -15.46 -0.11 7.75
CA PRO A 122 -14.17 0.03 8.44
C PRO A 122 -13.61 -1.28 9.00
N GLY A 123 -14.48 -2.15 9.53
CA GLY A 123 -14.11 -3.45 10.07
C GLY A 123 -13.43 -4.39 9.06
N VAL A 124 -13.74 -4.23 7.76
CA VAL A 124 -13.07 -5.00 6.70
C VAL A 124 -11.59 -4.61 6.63
N PHE A 125 -11.27 -3.31 6.70
CA PHE A 125 -9.89 -2.84 6.64
C PHE A 125 -9.09 -3.21 7.90
N THR A 126 -9.71 -3.10 9.08
CA THR A 126 -9.04 -3.43 10.35
C THR A 126 -8.80 -4.94 10.50
N ASP A 127 -9.66 -5.80 9.94
CA ASP A 127 -9.40 -7.25 9.85
C ASP A 127 -8.18 -7.60 8.99
N TRP A 128 -8.06 -6.95 7.82
CA TRP A 128 -6.90 -7.11 6.96
C TRP A 128 -5.61 -6.60 7.63
N TYR A 129 -5.69 -5.48 8.36
CA TYR A 129 -4.60 -5.00 9.19
C TYR A 129 -4.20 -5.99 10.29
N ARG A 130 -5.17 -6.60 10.99
CA ARG A 130 -4.87 -7.63 12.00
C ARG A 130 -4.19 -8.86 11.39
N ALA A 131 -4.56 -9.25 10.17
CA ALA A 131 -3.87 -10.33 9.46
C ALA A 131 -2.43 -9.94 9.09
N LEU A 132 -2.21 -8.71 8.62
CA LEU A 132 -0.87 -8.14 8.41
C LEU A 132 -0.05 -8.14 9.71
N ARG A 133 -0.63 -7.70 10.83
CA ARG A 133 0.03 -7.64 12.14
C ARG A 133 0.52 -9.01 12.59
N LEU A 134 -0.28 -10.06 12.36
CA LEU A 134 0.10 -11.45 12.60
C LEU A 134 1.24 -11.92 11.67
N ALA A 135 1.19 -11.54 10.39
CA ALA A 135 2.24 -11.86 9.42
C ALA A 135 3.59 -11.22 9.81
N GLU A 136 3.59 -9.96 10.25
CA GLU A 136 4.82 -9.30 10.73
C GLU A 136 5.33 -9.88 12.04
N ALA A 137 4.43 -10.34 12.93
CA ALA A 137 4.81 -11.08 14.13
C ALA A 137 5.36 -12.49 13.86
N GLY A 138 5.31 -12.98 12.61
CA GLY A 138 5.69 -14.36 12.27
C GLY A 138 4.73 -15.42 12.84
N SER A 139 3.48 -15.04 13.11
CA SER A 139 2.49 -15.95 13.68
C SER A 139 2.09 -17.03 12.67
N PRO A 140 1.97 -18.31 13.09
CA PRO A 140 1.45 -19.37 12.23
C PRO A 140 -0.01 -19.15 11.79
N ASP A 141 -0.76 -18.31 12.50
CA ASP A 141 -2.17 -18.02 12.21
C ASP A 141 -2.37 -16.98 11.10
N ALA A 142 -1.30 -16.33 10.63
CA ALA A 142 -1.37 -15.24 9.65
C ALA A 142 -2.09 -15.64 8.35
N GLU A 143 -1.79 -16.83 7.81
CA GLU A 143 -2.44 -17.33 6.58
C GLU A 143 -3.96 -17.50 6.79
N ASN A 144 -4.37 -18.10 7.91
CA ASN A 144 -5.78 -18.26 8.24
C ASN A 144 -6.47 -16.91 8.45
N ALA A 145 -5.79 -15.94 9.05
CA ALA A 145 -6.31 -14.59 9.23
C ALA A 145 -6.55 -13.89 7.89
N TYR A 146 -5.60 -13.96 6.94
CA TYR A 146 -5.80 -13.41 5.59
C TYR A 146 -6.99 -14.03 4.86
N ARG A 147 -7.14 -15.37 4.94
CA ARG A 147 -8.27 -16.06 4.32
C ARG A 147 -9.62 -15.61 4.91
N ARG A 148 -9.69 -15.40 6.23
CA ARG A 148 -10.91 -14.86 6.88
C ARG A 148 -11.20 -13.43 6.46
N ALA A 149 -10.18 -12.57 6.42
CA ALA A 149 -10.33 -11.18 5.98
C ALA A 149 -10.79 -11.09 4.52
N ALA A 150 -10.25 -11.95 3.64
CA ALA A 150 -10.68 -12.04 2.24
C ALA A 150 -12.14 -12.49 2.10
N ALA A 151 -12.59 -13.46 2.91
CA ALA A 151 -13.99 -13.88 2.90
C ALA A 151 -14.97 -12.77 3.32
N ARG A 152 -14.55 -11.86 4.21
CA ARG A 152 -15.33 -10.67 4.60
C ARG A 152 -15.31 -9.56 3.55
N LEU A 153 -14.23 -9.46 2.77
CA LEU A 153 -14.12 -8.51 1.66
C LEU A 153 -15.01 -8.89 0.47
N ALA A 154 -15.24 -10.18 0.27
CA ALA A 154 -16.05 -10.71 -0.81
C ALA A 154 -17.48 -10.15 -0.79
N GLY A 155 -17.94 -9.61 -1.92
CA GLY A 155 -19.30 -9.08 -2.05
C GLY A 155 -19.52 -7.67 -1.48
N THR A 156 -18.48 -6.99 -0.99
CA THR A 156 -18.55 -5.58 -0.54
C THR A 156 -18.64 -4.58 -1.70
N GLY A 157 -18.49 -5.04 -2.95
CA GLY A 157 -18.46 -4.18 -4.15
C GLY A 157 -17.10 -3.51 -4.41
N MET A 158 -16.10 -3.70 -3.54
CA MET A 158 -14.76 -3.14 -3.67
C MET A 158 -13.86 -3.96 -4.60
N ARG A 159 -14.28 -4.13 -5.86
CA ARG A 159 -13.55 -4.98 -6.84
C ARG A 159 -12.08 -4.60 -7.03
N GLY A 160 -11.75 -3.31 -6.94
CA GLY A 160 -10.37 -2.82 -7.05
C GLY A 160 -9.46 -3.21 -5.88
N VAL A 161 -10.03 -3.73 -4.79
CA VAL A 161 -9.31 -4.23 -3.61
C VAL A 161 -9.48 -5.75 -3.48
N GLU A 162 -10.65 -6.29 -3.80
CA GLU A 162 -10.98 -7.71 -3.70
C GLU A 162 -10.16 -8.58 -4.65
N HIS A 163 -10.00 -8.15 -5.90
CA HIS A 163 -9.43 -8.98 -6.95
C HIS A 163 -7.91 -9.10 -6.79
N GLY A 164 -7.42 -10.31 -6.52
CA GLY A 164 -5.99 -10.62 -6.47
C GLY A 164 -5.27 -10.30 -5.14
N LEU A 165 -5.93 -9.66 -4.18
CA LEU A 165 -5.26 -9.24 -2.94
C LEU A 165 -4.90 -10.41 -2.03
N LEU A 166 -5.79 -11.41 -1.89
CA LEU A 166 -5.50 -12.62 -1.10
C LEU A 166 -4.25 -13.37 -1.62
N PRO A 167 -4.15 -13.75 -2.90
CA PRO A 167 -2.94 -14.42 -3.38
C PRO A 167 -1.70 -13.55 -3.22
N LEU A 168 -1.81 -12.23 -3.38
CA LEU A 168 -0.70 -11.31 -3.14
C LEU A 168 -0.24 -11.30 -1.67
N ALA A 169 -1.16 -11.27 -0.72
CA ALA A 169 -0.84 -11.34 0.72
C ALA A 169 -0.21 -12.68 1.11
N LEU A 170 -0.71 -13.78 0.57
CA LEU A 170 -0.15 -15.12 0.79
C LEU A 170 1.24 -15.26 0.16
N LEU A 171 1.47 -14.67 -1.01
CA LEU A 171 2.79 -14.63 -1.64
C LEU A 171 3.80 -13.92 -0.73
N GLY A 172 3.43 -12.76 -0.16
CA GLY A 172 4.29 -12.03 0.78
C GLY A 172 4.67 -12.86 2.01
N LEU A 173 3.71 -13.58 2.60
CA LEU A 173 3.96 -14.49 3.71
C LEU A 173 4.94 -15.62 3.31
N ARG A 174 4.70 -16.27 2.15
CA ARG A 174 5.52 -17.40 1.69
C ARG A 174 6.94 -17.00 1.29
N LEU A 175 7.13 -15.83 0.66
CA LEU A 175 8.47 -15.33 0.33
C LEU A 175 9.34 -15.13 1.58
N ARG A 176 8.73 -14.85 2.74
CA ARG A 176 9.44 -14.68 4.00
C ARG A 176 9.73 -16.00 4.73
N THR A 177 8.83 -16.99 4.65
CA THR A 177 8.94 -18.22 5.46
C THR A 177 9.46 -19.43 4.69
N ALA A 178 9.20 -19.51 3.38
CA ALA A 178 9.55 -20.65 2.54
C ALA A 178 9.55 -20.26 1.04
N PRO A 179 10.63 -19.64 0.53
CA PRO A 179 10.71 -19.13 -0.85
C PRO A 179 10.49 -20.18 -1.96
N ALA A 180 10.67 -21.47 -1.65
CA ALA A 180 10.41 -22.59 -2.55
C ALA A 180 8.94 -23.05 -2.56
N ALA A 181 8.10 -22.52 -1.65
CA ALA A 181 6.73 -22.98 -1.38
C ALA A 181 5.65 -22.01 -1.90
N VAL A 182 5.84 -21.44 -3.09
CA VAL A 182 4.74 -20.79 -3.85
C VAL A 182 3.79 -21.83 -4.48
N THR A 183 4.06 -23.12 -4.27
CA THR A 183 3.18 -24.24 -4.62
C THR A 183 1.79 -24.04 -4.00
N GLY A 184 0.74 -24.13 -4.82
CA GLY A 184 -0.64 -23.88 -4.40
C GLY A 184 -1.11 -22.43 -4.53
N LEU A 185 -0.25 -21.50 -4.95
CA LEU A 185 -0.65 -20.14 -5.36
C LEU A 185 -0.85 -20.02 -6.88
N SER A 186 -0.27 -20.91 -7.69
CA SER A 186 -0.30 -20.81 -9.16
C SER A 186 -1.72 -20.76 -9.75
N ASP A 187 -2.67 -21.50 -9.16
CA ASP A 187 -4.06 -21.58 -9.65
C ASP A 187 -4.98 -20.50 -9.07
N MET A 188 -4.45 -19.60 -8.23
CA MET A 188 -5.24 -18.51 -7.65
C MET A 188 -5.50 -17.40 -8.67
N ASP A 189 -6.60 -16.68 -8.47
CA ASP A 189 -6.91 -15.50 -9.28
C ASP A 189 -6.12 -14.28 -8.80
N TRP A 190 -5.00 -14.00 -9.46
CA TRP A 190 -4.11 -12.88 -9.18
C TRP A 190 -4.65 -11.52 -9.60
N GLY A 191 -5.73 -11.49 -10.39
CA GLY A 191 -6.33 -10.28 -10.91
C GLY A 191 -5.31 -9.29 -11.50
N PRO A 192 -5.32 -8.01 -11.08
CA PRO A 192 -4.42 -7.00 -11.62
C PRO A 192 -2.94 -7.22 -11.24
N TYR A 193 -2.64 -8.12 -10.30
CA TYR A 193 -1.27 -8.35 -9.82
C TYR A 193 -0.54 -9.48 -10.56
N GLU A 194 -1.23 -10.20 -11.45
CA GLU A 194 -0.67 -11.27 -12.30
C GLU A 194 0.69 -10.90 -12.93
N PRO A 195 0.89 -9.69 -13.51
CA PRO A 195 2.17 -9.36 -14.14
C PRO A 195 3.38 -9.40 -13.19
N TRP A 196 3.19 -9.10 -11.90
CA TRP A 196 4.26 -9.13 -10.89
C TRP A 196 4.45 -10.51 -10.27
N ALA A 197 3.39 -11.32 -10.20
CA ALA A 197 3.43 -12.66 -9.60
C ALA A 197 3.97 -13.71 -10.58
N ARG A 198 3.52 -13.68 -11.83
CA ARG A 198 3.79 -14.71 -12.85
C ARG A 198 5.27 -15.05 -13.04
N PRO A 199 6.22 -14.09 -13.10
CA PRO A 199 7.64 -14.44 -13.23
C PRO A 199 8.17 -15.22 -12.03
N LEU A 200 7.70 -14.93 -10.81
CA LEU A 200 8.10 -15.64 -9.59
C LEU A 200 7.56 -17.07 -9.58
N LEU A 201 6.34 -17.28 -10.08
CA LEU A 201 5.75 -18.62 -10.23
C LEU A 201 6.57 -19.47 -11.21
N PHE A 202 6.91 -18.93 -12.39
CA PHE A 202 7.79 -19.62 -13.33
C PHE A 202 9.17 -19.93 -12.74
N LEU A 203 9.75 -19.00 -11.97
CA LEU A 203 11.03 -19.22 -11.30
C LEU A 203 10.97 -20.36 -10.29
N ALA A 204 9.87 -20.48 -9.54
CA ALA A 204 9.69 -21.56 -8.58
C ALA A 204 9.50 -22.93 -9.24
N GLU A 205 8.94 -22.96 -10.46
CA GLU A 205 8.82 -24.16 -11.30
C GLU A 205 10.11 -24.49 -12.07
N GLY A 206 11.18 -23.71 -11.92
CA GLY A 206 12.43 -23.88 -12.66
C GLY A 206 12.38 -23.41 -14.13
N ARG A 207 11.29 -22.75 -14.53
CA ARG A 207 11.03 -22.29 -15.91
C ARG A 207 11.67 -20.91 -16.16
N ARG A 208 12.99 -20.84 -16.10
CA ARG A 208 13.76 -19.58 -16.14
C ARG A 208 13.52 -18.75 -17.40
N ASP A 209 13.44 -19.36 -18.58
CA ASP A 209 13.24 -18.62 -19.84
C ASP A 209 11.86 -17.97 -19.93
N GLU A 210 10.85 -18.64 -19.39
CA GLU A 210 9.48 -18.13 -19.32
C GLU A 210 9.36 -17.00 -18.29
N ALA A 211 10.03 -17.15 -17.15
CA ALA A 211 10.18 -16.07 -16.18
C ALA A 211 10.85 -14.85 -16.82
N GLY A 212 11.91 -15.03 -17.60
CA GLY A 212 12.61 -13.96 -18.31
C GLY A 212 11.71 -13.25 -19.33
N ARG A 213 10.85 -13.98 -20.05
CA ARG A 213 9.84 -13.38 -20.93
C ARG A 213 8.82 -12.58 -20.15
N ALA A 214 8.22 -13.18 -19.12
CA ALA A 214 7.21 -12.53 -18.30
C ALA A 214 7.75 -11.30 -17.55
N ALA A 215 9.01 -11.31 -17.13
CA ALA A 215 9.65 -10.19 -16.44
C ALA A 215 9.77 -8.95 -17.34
N ARG A 216 10.00 -9.12 -18.66
CA ARG A 216 10.04 -8.01 -19.62
C ARG A 216 8.68 -7.36 -19.83
N ASP A 217 7.61 -8.08 -19.54
CA ASP A 217 6.23 -7.60 -19.67
C ASP A 217 5.67 -7.00 -18.38
N ILE A 218 6.47 -6.90 -17.30
CA ILE A 218 6.04 -6.23 -16.06
C ILE A 218 5.79 -4.74 -16.38
N PRO A 219 4.57 -4.22 -16.19
CA PRO A 219 4.28 -2.83 -16.49
C PRO A 219 4.87 -1.89 -15.42
N PRO A 220 4.95 -0.58 -15.70
CA PRO A 220 5.20 0.41 -14.67
C PRO A 220 4.20 0.26 -13.52
N SER A 221 4.71 0.27 -12.28
CA SER A 221 3.86 0.13 -11.09
C SER A 221 3.00 1.39 -10.91
N PRO A 222 1.66 1.24 -10.75
CA PRO A 222 0.80 2.36 -10.39
C PRO A 222 1.28 3.06 -9.11
N ARG A 223 1.07 4.37 -9.06
CA ARG A 223 1.39 5.21 -7.90
C ARG A 223 0.23 5.17 -6.90
N ASP A 224 0.18 4.09 -6.10
CA ASP A 224 -0.84 3.82 -5.08
C ASP A 224 -0.21 3.20 -3.81
N LEU A 225 -1.05 2.78 -2.85
CA LEU A 225 -0.63 2.17 -1.57
C LEU A 225 0.17 0.85 -1.69
N LEU A 226 0.23 0.25 -2.88
CA LEU A 226 0.93 -1.00 -3.18
C LEU A 226 2.14 -0.76 -4.10
N PHE A 227 2.54 0.49 -4.32
CA PHE A 227 3.71 0.83 -5.14
C PHE A 227 4.97 0.10 -4.66
N GLU A 228 5.28 0.20 -3.37
CA GLU A 228 6.44 -0.42 -2.72
C GLU A 228 6.36 -1.95 -2.79
N ALA A 229 5.18 -2.54 -2.55
CA ALA A 229 4.98 -3.99 -2.63
C ALA A 229 5.33 -4.55 -4.02
N ARG A 230 4.77 -3.94 -5.07
CA ARG A 230 5.04 -4.34 -6.46
C ARG A 230 6.50 -4.09 -6.85
N GLY A 231 7.09 -3.01 -6.35
CA GLY A 231 8.53 -2.72 -6.52
C GLY A 231 9.41 -3.80 -5.91
N CYS A 232 9.14 -4.21 -4.66
CA CYS A 232 9.87 -5.29 -3.99
C CYS A 232 9.69 -6.65 -4.66
N LEU A 233 8.49 -6.96 -5.18
CA LEU A 233 8.27 -8.16 -5.99
C LEU A 233 9.09 -8.14 -7.28
N HIS A 234 9.13 -7.01 -7.99
CA HIS A 234 9.98 -6.86 -9.16
C HIS A 234 11.47 -6.97 -8.79
N ALA A 235 11.88 -6.44 -7.63
CA ALA A 235 13.25 -6.59 -7.15
C ALA A 235 13.62 -8.06 -6.94
N GLU A 236 12.72 -8.86 -6.38
CA GLU A 236 12.90 -10.31 -6.24
C GLU A 236 13.07 -11.02 -7.59
N VAL A 237 12.25 -10.67 -8.58
CA VAL A 237 12.37 -11.19 -9.95
C VAL A 237 13.72 -10.79 -10.57
N ALA A 238 14.09 -9.52 -10.48
CA ALA A 238 15.33 -9.00 -11.04
C ALA A 238 16.56 -9.69 -10.42
N LEU A 239 16.58 -9.87 -9.10
CA LEU A 239 17.62 -10.59 -8.37
C LEU A 239 17.76 -12.04 -8.85
N ARG A 240 16.65 -12.78 -8.99
CA ARG A 240 16.69 -14.17 -9.44
C ARG A 240 17.09 -14.32 -10.91
N LEU A 241 16.73 -13.36 -11.76
CA LEU A 241 17.04 -13.36 -13.19
C LEU A 241 18.37 -12.69 -13.54
N ASP A 242 19.04 -12.09 -12.55
CA ASP A 242 20.26 -11.29 -12.73
C ASP A 242 20.05 -10.06 -13.65
N ASP A 243 18.85 -9.46 -13.66
CA ASP A 243 18.54 -8.26 -14.45
C ASP A 243 19.08 -6.99 -13.78
N ARG A 244 20.35 -6.68 -14.08
CA ARG A 244 21.06 -5.53 -13.49
C ARG A 244 20.44 -4.18 -13.80
N THR A 245 19.82 -4.04 -14.97
CA THR A 245 19.17 -2.77 -15.36
C THR A 245 17.91 -2.55 -14.55
N ALA A 246 17.09 -3.58 -14.37
CA ALA A 246 15.94 -3.51 -13.47
C ALA A 246 16.37 -3.27 -12.02
N MET A 247 17.43 -3.95 -11.54
CA MET A 247 17.94 -3.76 -10.17
C MET A 247 18.32 -2.30 -9.87
N ARG A 248 19.07 -1.63 -10.75
CA ARG A 248 19.46 -0.22 -10.56
C ARG A 248 18.23 0.69 -10.44
N ARG A 249 17.30 0.58 -11.40
CA ARG A 249 16.07 1.36 -11.40
C ARG A 249 15.25 1.14 -10.13
N LEU A 250 15.04 -0.12 -9.75
CA LEU A 250 14.23 -0.48 -8.60
C LEU A 250 14.86 -0.04 -7.28
N ARG A 251 16.20 -0.12 -7.16
CA ARG A 251 16.91 0.42 -6.01
C ARG A 251 16.65 1.91 -5.87
N ASP A 252 16.82 2.67 -6.95
CA ASP A 252 16.65 4.12 -6.94
C ASP A 252 15.17 4.51 -6.65
N ASP A 253 14.20 3.76 -7.19
CA ASP A 253 12.77 3.97 -6.95
C ASP A 253 12.34 3.64 -5.51
N LEU A 254 12.96 2.63 -4.88
CA LEU A 254 12.59 2.13 -3.54
C LEU A 254 13.41 2.76 -2.40
N GLU A 255 14.57 3.35 -2.68
CA GLU A 255 15.46 3.97 -1.69
C GLU A 255 14.70 4.93 -0.73
N PRO A 256 13.78 5.79 -1.20
CA PRO A 256 13.05 6.68 -0.30
C PRO A 256 12.20 5.95 0.76
N ALA A 257 11.81 4.69 0.51
CA ALA A 257 11.06 3.84 1.43
C ALA A 257 11.95 2.92 2.28
N ALA A 258 13.27 3.16 2.37
CA ALA A 258 14.18 2.28 3.13
C ALA A 258 13.74 2.04 4.59
N GLY A 259 13.06 3.01 5.22
CA GLY A 259 12.52 2.89 6.58
C GLY A 259 11.12 2.26 6.67
N GLU A 260 10.52 1.81 5.57
CA GLU A 260 9.15 1.30 5.54
C GLU A 260 9.08 -0.23 5.33
N LEU A 261 7.94 -0.81 5.69
CA LEU A 261 7.53 -2.17 5.37
C LEU A 261 6.79 -2.21 4.04
N ALA A 262 7.31 -2.97 3.08
CA ALA A 262 6.79 -3.06 1.73
C ALA A 262 5.35 -3.57 1.72
N GLY A 263 4.43 -2.74 1.23
CA GLY A 263 3.00 -3.05 1.14
C GLY A 263 2.19 -2.78 2.41
N ALA A 264 2.82 -2.59 3.57
CA ALA A 264 2.10 -2.32 4.81
C ALA A 264 1.41 -0.96 4.81
N ALA A 265 1.83 -0.04 3.93
CA ALA A 265 1.12 1.19 3.61
C ALA A 265 -0.32 0.96 3.11
N SER A 266 -0.65 -0.20 2.56
CA SER A 266 -2.06 -0.55 2.26
C SER A 266 -2.89 -0.81 3.51
N GLY A 267 -2.24 -1.13 4.64
CA GLY A 267 -2.88 -1.68 5.84
C GLY A 267 -3.35 -3.12 5.66
N MET A 268 -3.05 -3.78 4.52
CA MET A 268 -3.67 -5.07 4.18
C MET A 268 -2.68 -6.21 3.95
N LEU A 269 -1.44 -5.93 3.55
CA LEU A 269 -0.45 -6.97 3.33
C LEU A 269 0.96 -6.48 3.62
N THR A 270 1.92 -7.40 3.61
CA THR A 270 3.33 -7.08 3.86
C THR A 270 4.25 -8.01 3.10
N PHE A 271 5.33 -7.45 2.57
CA PHE A 271 6.47 -8.15 1.99
C PHE A 271 7.74 -7.99 2.86
N GLY A 272 7.58 -7.48 4.08
CA GLY A 272 8.67 -7.20 5.02
C GLY A 272 9.41 -5.89 4.72
N PRO A 273 10.56 -5.65 5.40
CA PRO A 273 11.28 -4.39 5.28
C PRO A 273 11.80 -4.11 3.87
N VAL A 274 11.51 -2.92 3.33
CA VAL A 274 12.07 -2.47 2.03
C VAL A 274 13.60 -2.49 2.05
N ARG A 275 14.20 -2.14 3.21
CA ARG A 275 15.65 -2.18 3.43
C ARG A 275 16.28 -3.52 3.04
N ALA A 276 15.62 -4.64 3.34
CA ALA A 276 16.15 -5.96 3.03
C ALA A 276 16.27 -6.20 1.51
N TYR A 277 15.36 -5.62 0.72
CA TYR A 277 15.44 -5.68 -0.75
C TYR A 277 16.55 -4.75 -1.26
N LEU A 278 16.66 -3.53 -0.74
CA LEU A 278 17.71 -2.57 -1.11
C LEU A 278 19.12 -3.09 -0.84
N ASP A 279 19.32 -3.77 0.29
CA ASP A 279 20.60 -4.39 0.65
C ASP A 279 20.99 -5.46 -0.37
N ARG A 280 20.07 -6.37 -0.70
CA ARG A 280 20.28 -7.43 -1.70
C ARG A 280 20.55 -6.86 -3.10
N LEU A 281 19.81 -5.83 -3.51
CA LEU A 281 20.05 -5.14 -4.78
C LEU A 281 21.44 -4.52 -4.82
N THR A 282 21.87 -3.86 -3.73
CA THR A 282 23.18 -3.22 -3.64
C THR A 282 24.31 -4.23 -3.63
N GLU A 283 24.17 -5.31 -2.86
CA GLU A 283 25.13 -6.41 -2.83
C GLU A 283 25.32 -7.02 -4.22
N ALA A 284 24.23 -7.34 -4.92
CA ALA A 284 24.29 -7.86 -6.27
C ALA A 284 25.03 -6.90 -7.19
N LEU A 285 24.61 -5.62 -7.25
CA LEU A 285 25.19 -4.60 -8.13
C LEU A 285 26.67 -4.31 -7.87
N THR A 286 27.14 -4.46 -6.62
CA THR A 286 28.55 -4.22 -6.28
C THR A 286 29.46 -5.42 -6.56
N ALA A 287 28.94 -6.65 -6.58
CA ALA A 287 29.70 -7.84 -6.97
C ALA A 287 30.22 -7.77 -8.42
N GLU A 288 29.52 -7.06 -9.31
CA GLU A 288 29.91 -6.83 -10.70
C GLU A 288 31.15 -5.94 -10.81
N SER A 289 31.27 -4.88 -9.99
CA SER A 289 32.41 -3.96 -10.05
C SER A 289 33.74 -4.55 -9.57
N ARG A 290 33.71 -5.77 -9.01
CA ARG A 290 34.88 -6.49 -8.48
C ARG A 290 35.39 -7.58 -9.43
N THR A 291 34.71 -7.81 -10.56
CA THR A 291 35.06 -8.82 -11.57
C THR A 291 35.56 -8.12 -12.83
#